data_AF-A0A7Y5DKH4-F1
#
_entry.id   AF-A0A7Y5DKH4-F1
#
_cell.length_a   1.000
_cell.length_b   1.000
_cell.length_c   1.000
_cell.angle_alpha   90.00
_cell.angle_beta   90.00
_cell.angle_gamma   90.00
#
_symmetry.space_group_name_H-M   'P 1'
#
loop_
_entity.id
_entity.type
_entity.pdbx_description
1 polymer ?
#
loop_
_entity_poly.entity_id
_entity_poly.type
_entity_poly.pdbx_seq_one_letter_code
_entity_poly.pdbx_strand_id
1 'polypeptide(L)' 'MVWFLLPAIGTAAFALFAWRADRRRMRRSDPDAVGWVAWRDLAFWSTFFAVLLLGAAARAWLRG' A
#
# COMPACT_ATOMS: atom_id res chain seq x y z
N MET A 1 -6.05 19.73 -8.26
CA MET A 1 -5.45 18.72 -9.16
C MET A 1 -4.42 17.83 -8.45
N VAL A 2 -3.33 18.37 -7.88
CA VAL A 2 -2.20 17.59 -7.30
C VAL A 2 -2.49 16.92 -5.94
N TRP A 3 -3.45 17.41 -5.16
CA TRP A 3 -3.66 16.98 -3.76
C TRP A 3 -3.95 15.49 -3.55
N PHE A 4 -4.53 14.78 -4.52
CA PHE A 4 -4.77 13.32 -4.43
C PHE A 4 -3.60 12.46 -4.94
N LEU A 5 -2.70 13.05 -5.73
CA LEU A 5 -1.60 12.34 -6.39
C LEU A 5 -0.48 11.99 -5.40
N LEU A 6 -0.08 12.95 -4.56
CA LEU A 6 0.91 12.73 -3.50
C LEU A 6 0.51 11.62 -2.51
N PRO A 7 -0.70 11.62 -1.91
CA PRO A 7 -1.10 10.53 -1.02
C PRO A 7 -1.31 9.20 -1.77
N ALA A 8 -1.70 9.21 -3.05
CA ALA A 8 -1.75 7.98 -3.86
C ALA A 8 -0.36 7.34 -4.01
N ILE A 9 0.65 8.15 -4.32
CA ILE A 9 2.04 7.66 -4.42
C ILE A 9 2.54 7.17 -3.06
N GLY A 10 2.26 7.91 -1.99
CA GLY A 10 2.67 7.52 -0.64
C GLY A 10 2.08 6.18 -0.19
N THR A 11 0.77 6.00 -0.38
CA THR A 11 0.06 4.75 -0.06
C THR A 11 0.50 3.59 -0.97
N ALA A 12 0.80 3.85 -2.25
CA ALA A 12 1.35 2.85 -3.16
C ALA A 12 2.75 2.38 -2.73
N ALA A 13 3.64 3.32 -2.37
CA ALA A 13 4.98 2.99 -1.87
C ALA A 13 4.91 2.19 -0.55
N PHE A 14 4.02 2.59 0.36
CA PHE A 14 3.81 1.88 1.61
C PHE A 14 3.20 0.48 1.39
N ALA A 15 2.29 0.31 0.43
CA ALA A 15 1.76 -0.99 0.04
C ALA A 15 2.87 -1.93 -0.44
N LEU A 16 3.77 -1.44 -1.29
CA LEU A 16 4.93 -2.21 -1.77
C LEU A 16 5.86 -2.60 -0.63
N PHE A 17 6.10 -1.69 0.33
CA PHE A 17 6.89 -1.96 1.51
C PHE A 17 6.26 -3.05 2.38
N ALA A 18 4.96 -2.91 2.70
CA ALA A 18 4.22 -3.89 3.51
C ALA A 18 4.18 -5.27 2.83
N TRP A 19 3.96 -5.31 1.52
CA TRP A 19 4.01 -6.55 0.74
C TRP A 19 5.39 -7.20 0.76
N ARG A 20 6.46 -6.40 0.62
CA ARG A 20 7.83 -6.91 0.72
C ARG A 20 8.13 -7.44 2.12
N ALA A 21 7.64 -6.78 3.17
CA ALA A 21 7.81 -7.22 4.54
C ALA A 21 7.07 -8.55 4.79
N ASP A 22 5.85 -8.70 4.27
CA ASP A 22 5.08 -9.94 4.32
C ASP A 22 5.79 -11.09 3.57
N ARG A 23 6.28 -10.83 2.35
CA ARG A 23 7.07 -11.79 1.57
C ARG A 23 8.34 -12.25 2.27
N ARG A 24 9.01 -11.36 3.03
CA ARG A 24 10.17 -11.74 3.86
C ARG A 24 9.77 -12.66 5.02
N ARG A 25 8.56 -12.52 5.59
CA ARG A 25 8.07 -13.43 6.63
C ARG A 25 7.90 -14.85 6.11
N MET A 26 7.41 -15.01 4.89
CA MET A 26 7.24 -16.33 4.25
C MET A 26 8.56 -17.09 4.00
N ARG A 27 9.70 -16.40 4.11
CA ARG A 27 11.04 -16.98 3.93
C ARG A 27 11.82 -17.10 5.23
N ARG A 28 11.16 -16.93 6.39
CA ARG A 28 11.84 -17.04 7.69
C ARG A 28 12.23 -18.50 7.95
N SER A 29 13.43 -18.67 8.49
CA SER A 29 13.92 -19.95 9.00
C SER A 29 13.30 -20.33 10.34
N ASP A 30 12.90 -19.33 11.13
CA ASP A 30 12.20 -19.51 12.41
C ASP A 30 10.69 -19.22 12.23
N PRO A 31 9.84 -20.26 12.21
CA PRO A 31 8.39 -20.13 12.08
C PRO A 31 7.72 -19.58 13.36
N ASP A 32 8.36 -19.70 14.53
CA ASP A 32 7.80 -19.26 15.82
C ASP A 32 8.05 -17.77 16.09
N ALA A 33 8.83 -17.11 15.23
CA ALA A 33 9.01 -15.66 15.23
C ALA A 33 7.75 -14.93 14.73
N VAL A 34 6.68 -14.93 15.54
CA VAL A 34 5.43 -14.22 15.26
C VAL A 34 5.65 -12.72 15.37
N GLY A 35 5.56 -12.02 14.23
CA GLY A 35 5.69 -10.57 14.20
C GLY A 35 4.37 -9.89 14.57
N TRP A 36 4.43 -8.87 15.44
CA TRP A 36 3.26 -8.15 15.96
C TRP A 36 2.46 -7.39 14.89
N VAL A 37 3.11 -6.99 13.79
CA VAL A 37 2.50 -6.19 12.74
C VAL A 37 1.76 -7.07 11.74
N ALA A 38 0.50 -6.74 11.42
CA ALA A 38 -0.26 -7.45 10.38
C ALA A 38 0.07 -6.94 8.97
N TRP A 39 1.25 -7.31 8.44
CA TRP A 39 1.76 -6.80 7.14
C TRP A 39 0.81 -7.03 5.97
N ARG A 40 0.12 -8.18 5.93
CA ARG A 40 -0.85 -8.51 4.90
C ARG A 40 -1.99 -7.48 4.86
N ASP A 41 -2.56 -7.16 6.02
CA ASP A 41 -3.69 -6.23 6.11
C ASP A 41 -3.25 -4.80 5.77
N LEU A 42 -2.05 -4.40 6.21
CA LEU A 42 -1.44 -3.12 5.82
C LEU A 42 -1.21 -3.03 4.30
N ALA A 43 -0.69 -4.09 3.66
CA ALA A 43 -0.49 -4.12 2.22
C ALA A 43 -1.81 -3.99 1.46
N PHE A 44 -2.86 -4.69 1.92
CA PHE A 44 -4.19 -4.62 1.35
C PHE A 44 -4.77 -3.20 1.44
N TRP A 45 -4.88 -2.63 2.65
CA TRP A 45 -5.50 -1.31 2.84
C TRP A 45 -4.76 -0.21 2.10
N SER A 46 -3.42 -0.29 2.06
CA SER A 46 -2.61 0.72 1.39
C SER A 46 -2.75 0.63 -0.13
N THR A 47 -2.85 -0.58 -0.69
CA THR A 47 -3.16 -0.76 -2.11
C THR A 47 -4.55 -0.24 -2.44
N PHE A 48 -5.53 -0.53 -1.60
CA PHE A 48 -6.90 -0.06 -1.76
C PHE A 48 -6.97 1.48 -1.80
N PHE A 49 -6.37 2.15 -0.82
CA PHE A 49 -6.31 3.62 -0.81
C PHE A 49 -5.55 4.19 -2.00
N ALA A 50 -4.44 3.57 -2.41
CA ALA A 50 -3.67 3.99 -3.57
C ALA A 50 -4.54 3.99 -4.84
N VAL A 51 -5.30 2.92 -5.08
CA VAL A 51 -6.20 2.81 -6.24
C VAL A 51 -7.32 3.85 -6.19
N LEU A 52 -7.95 4.04 -5.02
CA LEU A 52 -9.01 5.05 -4.87
C LEU A 52 -8.51 6.46 -5.13
N LEU A 53 -7.35 6.82 -4.58
CA LEU A 53 -6.75 8.15 -4.74
C LEU A 53 -6.27 8.39 -6.16
N LEU A 54 -5.68 7.37 -6.81
CA LEU A 54 -5.35 7.43 -8.25
C LEU A 54 -6.59 7.61 -9.11
N GLY A 55 -7.68 6.87 -8.83
CA GLY A 55 -8.94 7.03 -9.54
C GLY A 55 -9.55 8.42 -9.36
N ALA A 56 -9.52 8.97 -8.14
CA ALA A 56 -9.96 10.33 -7.85
C ALA A 56 -9.10 11.38 -8.58
N ALA A 57 -7.78 11.21 -8.60
CA ALA A 57 -6.86 12.07 -9.34
C ALA A 57 -7.13 12.04 -10.85
N ALA A 58 -7.32 10.84 -11.42
CA ALA A 58 -7.64 10.66 -12.84
C ALA A 58 -8.98 11.30 -13.20
N ARG A 59 -10.02 11.10 -12.39
CA ARG A 59 -11.34 11.74 -12.58
C ARG A 59 -11.25 13.27 -12.51
N ALA A 60 -10.45 13.81 -11.59
CA ALA A 60 -10.24 15.24 -11.48
C ALA A 60 -9.49 15.82 -12.68
N TRP A 61 -8.53 15.07 -13.24
CA TRP A 61 -7.80 15.45 -14.45
C TRP A 61 -8.71 15.45 -15.70
N LEU A 62 -9.62 14.48 -15.82
CA LEU A 62 -10.57 14.41 -16.94
C LEU A 62 -11.70 15.46 -16.91
N ARG A 63 -11.93 16.09 -15.75
CA ARG A 63 -12.98 17.09 -15.52
C ARG A 63 -12.46 18.52 -15.47
N GLY A 64 -11.14 18.69 -15.38
CA GLY A 64 -10.47 19.98 -15.52
C GLY A 64 -10.13 20.25 -16.98
#